data_AF-A0A962X3N0-F1
#
_entry.id   AF-A0A962X3N0-F1
#
_cell.length_a   1.000
_cell.length_b   1.000
_cell.length_c   1.000
_cell.angle_alpha   90.00
_cell.angle_beta   90.00
_cell.angle_gamma   90.00
#
_symmetry.space_group_name_H-M   'P 1'
#
loop_
_entity.id
_entity.type
_entity.pdbx_description
1 polymer ?
#
loop_
_entity_poly.entity_id
_entity_poly.type
_entity_poly.pdbx_seq_one_letter_code
_entity_poly.pdbx_strand_id
1 'polypeptide(L)'
;MSSNRLTGSARLKLDLMFDGLRYSEALGAAAANAFPNYYPYRFQPHEKNPTGKQSIDIPYLMRLEDGTLIRIKGNPDSPWRVMGEAERGYTLVHDSGPQTDELSITFEPLPGWMTEKTLDGFDKSRAGVSLHGDMAVINVAPGCDYFLEKDNDGRSLRCTFCAYGAPNERISHFGQQAGHPALPAQTYARMRETLHDAIADGHIRHIYLVAGSLPDWQLEGDRFLSIARAVQEVVKHRIPVACGSGALPPAQLQRLFDEQLVDAVCFNLEVWSEP
;
A
#
# COMPACT_ATOMS: atom_id res chain seq x y z
N MET A 1 21.01 -19.41 22.35
CA MET A 1 20.24 -19.05 21.15
C MET A 1 21.22 -18.50 20.15
N SER A 2 21.36 -19.13 18.98
CA SER A 2 22.26 -18.63 17.93
C SER A 2 21.89 -17.19 17.60
N SER A 3 22.82 -16.25 17.77
CA SER A 3 22.66 -14.90 17.24
C SER A 3 22.82 -14.97 15.72
N ASN A 4 21.79 -15.45 15.03
CA ASN A 4 21.71 -15.31 13.58
C ASN A 4 21.53 -13.81 13.31
N ARG A 5 22.67 -13.11 13.18
CA ARG A 5 22.70 -11.77 12.60
C ARG A 5 22.10 -11.90 11.21
N LEU A 6 20.99 -11.20 10.97
CA LEU A 6 20.49 -11.01 9.62
C LEU A 6 21.62 -10.37 8.80
N THR A 7 21.93 -10.93 7.64
CA THR A 7 23.02 -10.47 6.77
C THR A 7 22.46 -9.85 5.49
N GLY A 8 23.19 -8.89 4.92
CA GLY A 8 22.89 -8.32 3.61
C GLY A 8 21.62 -7.47 3.56
N SER A 9 20.90 -7.57 2.45
CA SER A 9 19.71 -6.78 2.13
C SER A 9 18.56 -6.93 3.13
N ALA A 10 18.41 -8.11 3.75
CA ALA A 10 17.40 -8.32 4.79
C ALA A 10 17.64 -7.45 6.02
N ARG A 11 18.90 -7.28 6.43
CA ARG A 11 19.25 -6.40 7.56
C ARG A 11 19.01 -4.94 7.19
N LEU A 12 19.48 -4.52 6.02
CA LEU A 12 19.27 -3.16 5.53
C LEU A 12 17.78 -2.81 5.40
N LYS A 13 16.96 -3.73 4.89
CA LYS A 13 15.51 -3.55 4.82
C LYS A 13 14.90 -3.30 6.19
N LEU A 14 15.32 -4.04 7.23
CA LEU A 14 14.86 -3.79 8.58
C LEU A 14 15.33 -2.43 9.10
N ASP A 15 16.60 -2.10 8.93
CA ASP A 15 17.14 -0.79 9.35
C ASP A 15 16.32 0.35 8.72
N LEU A 16 16.06 0.29 7.42
CA LEU A 16 15.23 1.28 6.71
C LEU A 16 13.74 1.24 7.08
N MET A 17 13.19 0.10 7.50
CA MET A 17 11.81 0.04 8.01
C MET A 17 11.66 0.80 9.33
N PHE A 18 12.66 0.74 10.21
CA PHE A 18 12.65 1.46 11.48
C PHE A 18 13.08 2.91 11.31
N ASP A 19 14.27 3.12 10.73
CA ASP A 19 14.93 4.40 10.63
C ASP A 19 14.41 5.26 9.47
N GLY A 20 13.86 4.66 8.41
CA GLY A 20 13.41 5.41 7.23
C GLY A 20 14.55 6.07 6.46
N LEU A 21 14.22 7.06 5.63
CA LEU A 21 15.15 7.89 4.87
C LEU A 21 14.98 9.36 5.22
N ARG A 22 16.09 10.06 5.38
CA ARG A 22 16.12 11.52 5.49
C ARG A 22 15.92 12.13 4.11
N TYR A 23 15.23 13.26 4.07
CA TYR A 23 15.04 13.99 2.83
C TYR A 23 16.38 14.37 2.19
N SER A 24 16.41 14.24 0.87
CA SER A 24 17.47 14.74 -0.01
C SER A 24 16.81 15.25 -1.28
N GLU A 25 17.45 16.20 -1.97
CA GLU A 25 16.94 16.69 -3.26
C GLU A 25 16.84 15.56 -4.28
N ALA A 26 17.76 14.59 -4.23
CA ALA A 26 17.73 13.39 -5.07
C ALA A 26 16.47 12.54 -4.83
N LEU A 27 16.10 12.30 -3.56
CA LEU A 27 14.87 11.58 -3.21
C LEU A 27 13.63 12.33 -3.70
N GLY A 28 13.59 13.66 -3.55
CA GLY A 28 12.49 14.48 -4.04
C GLY A 28 12.39 14.49 -5.57
N ALA A 29 13.52 14.60 -6.27
CA ALA A 29 13.56 14.58 -7.73
C ALA A 29 13.13 13.23 -8.31
N ALA A 30 13.46 12.12 -7.64
CA ALA A 30 13.07 10.78 -8.06
C ALA A 30 11.53 10.58 -8.11
N ALA A 31 10.77 11.32 -7.29
CA ALA A 31 9.32 11.21 -7.24
C ALA A 31 8.63 11.54 -8.58
N ALA A 32 9.29 12.32 -9.46
CA ALA A 32 8.72 12.69 -10.75
C ALA A 32 8.52 11.49 -11.70
N ASN A 33 9.30 10.42 -11.53
CA ASN A 33 9.31 9.26 -12.43
C ASN A 33 9.05 7.93 -11.71
N ALA A 34 8.85 7.96 -10.39
CA ALA A 34 8.68 6.78 -9.56
C ALA A 34 7.23 6.59 -9.12
N PHE A 35 6.89 5.35 -8.77
CA PHE A 35 5.60 5.03 -8.17
C PHE A 35 5.38 5.88 -6.91
N PRO A 36 4.23 6.59 -6.80
CA PRO A 36 4.02 7.59 -5.76
C PRO A 36 3.77 6.97 -4.40
N ASN A 37 4.39 7.53 -3.35
CA ASN A 37 4.15 7.10 -1.98
C ASN A 37 2.83 7.66 -1.43
N TYR A 38 2.05 6.82 -0.75
CA TYR A 38 0.84 7.25 -0.03
C TYR A 38 1.13 8.21 1.13
N TYR A 39 2.33 8.12 1.71
CA TYR A 39 2.78 9.00 2.77
C TYR A 39 3.87 9.92 2.21
N PRO A 40 3.52 11.18 1.86
CA PRO A 40 4.52 12.13 1.45
C PRO A 40 5.50 12.39 2.60
N TYR A 41 6.71 12.82 2.26
CA TYR A 41 7.65 13.29 3.26
C TYR A 41 7.11 14.58 3.89
N ARG A 42 7.00 14.61 5.21
CA ARG A 42 6.54 15.80 5.96
C ARG A 42 7.70 16.37 6.73
N PHE A 43 8.07 17.61 6.39
CA PHE A 43 9.17 18.29 7.05
C PHE A 43 8.81 18.62 8.50
N GLN A 44 9.72 18.36 9.42
CA GLN A 44 9.54 18.78 10.81
C GLN A 44 9.90 20.27 10.98
N PRO A 45 9.32 20.99 11.98
CA PRO A 45 9.59 22.42 12.16
C PRO A 45 11.07 22.80 12.34
N HIS A 46 11.88 21.87 12.87
CA HIS A 46 13.30 22.06 13.12
C HIS A 46 14.21 21.56 11.99
N GLU A 47 13.62 20.92 10.97
CA GLU A 47 14.35 20.35 9.84
C GLU A 47 14.64 21.43 8.79
N LYS A 48 15.82 21.34 8.15
CA LYS A 48 16.10 22.16 6.97
C LYS A 48 15.16 21.75 5.84
N ASN A 49 14.29 22.66 5.42
CA ASN A 49 13.36 22.43 4.31
C ASN A 49 13.77 23.24 3.07
N PRO A 50 14.52 22.65 2.12
CA PRO A 50 14.93 23.35 0.91
C PRO A 50 13.78 23.59 -0.08
N THR A 51 12.65 22.90 0.09
CA THR A 51 11.51 22.96 -0.85
C THR A 51 10.56 24.12 -0.55
N GLY A 52 10.58 24.65 0.68
CA GLY A 52 9.61 25.62 1.18
C GLY A 52 8.18 25.08 1.36
N LYS A 53 7.92 23.80 1.05
CA LYS A 53 6.60 23.15 1.17
C LYS A 53 6.52 22.34 2.46
N GLN A 54 5.35 22.29 3.11
CA GLN A 54 5.16 21.49 4.33
C GLN A 54 5.36 19.99 4.09
N SER A 55 5.06 19.52 2.89
CA SER A 55 5.30 18.14 2.48
C SER A 55 5.69 18.06 1.01
N ILE A 56 6.36 16.97 0.65
CA ILE A 56 6.76 16.67 -0.73
C ILE A 56 6.56 15.18 -1.03
N ASP A 57 6.19 14.88 -2.27
CA ASP A 57 6.08 13.50 -2.74
C ASP A 57 7.47 12.86 -2.79
N ILE A 58 7.50 11.59 -2.43
CA ILE A 58 8.69 10.74 -2.50
C ILE A 58 8.30 9.41 -3.16
N PRO A 59 9.26 8.66 -3.73
CA PRO A 59 9.00 7.32 -4.23
C PRO A 59 8.42 6.38 -3.16
N TYR A 60 7.61 5.42 -3.58
CA TYR A 60 6.99 4.43 -2.70
C TYR A 60 7.91 3.26 -2.35
N LEU A 61 8.60 2.72 -3.36
CA LEU A 61 9.45 1.53 -3.26
C LEU A 61 10.82 1.81 -3.87
N MET A 62 11.86 1.42 -3.13
CA MET A 62 13.20 1.25 -3.67
C MET A 62 13.49 -0.25 -3.87
N ARG A 63 14.36 -0.55 -4.82
CA ARG A 63 14.83 -1.88 -5.18
C ARG A 63 16.35 -1.90 -5.14
N LEU A 64 16.89 -2.91 -4.47
CA LEU A 64 18.34 -3.21 -4.48
C LEU A 64 18.70 -4.10 -5.67
N GLU A 65 19.99 -4.20 -5.99
CA GLU A 65 20.49 -5.03 -7.10
C GLU A 65 20.09 -6.52 -6.98
N ASP A 66 19.98 -7.05 -5.76
CA ASP A 66 19.54 -8.42 -5.50
C ASP A 66 18.02 -8.64 -5.61
N GLY A 67 17.28 -7.60 -6.01
CA GLY A 67 15.83 -7.62 -6.17
C GLY A 67 15.05 -7.33 -4.89
N THR A 68 15.71 -7.10 -3.75
CA THR A 68 15.03 -6.76 -2.49
C THR A 68 14.25 -5.45 -2.64
N LEU A 69 12.95 -5.52 -2.36
CA LEU A 69 12.05 -4.36 -2.32
C LEU A 69 11.94 -3.80 -0.91
N ILE A 70 12.08 -2.48 -0.78
CA ILE A 70 12.03 -1.75 0.49
C ILE A 70 11.06 -0.58 0.33
N ARG A 71 10.04 -0.55 1.19
CA ARG A 71 9.09 0.57 1.26
C ARG A 71 9.77 1.78 1.87
N ILE A 72 9.58 2.92 1.24
CA ILE A 72 10.19 4.16 1.70
C ILE A 72 9.30 4.82 2.76
N LYS A 73 9.94 5.22 3.85
CA LYS A 73 9.37 6.02 4.94
C LYS A 73 10.26 7.24 5.14
N GLY A 74 9.69 8.43 5.17
CA GLY A 74 10.42 9.65 5.52
C GLY A 74 10.73 9.71 7.02
N ASN A 75 11.96 10.06 7.37
CA ASN A 75 12.36 10.35 8.74
C ASN A 75 13.52 11.38 8.75
N PRO A 76 13.34 12.59 9.32
CA PRO A 76 14.38 13.62 9.38
C PRO A 76 15.63 13.20 10.14
N ASP A 77 15.49 12.30 11.11
CA ASP A 77 16.59 11.85 11.96
C ASP A 77 17.30 10.62 11.40
N SER A 78 16.88 10.13 10.23
CA SER A 78 17.50 8.95 9.62
C SER A 78 18.96 9.24 9.24
N PRO A 79 19.88 8.31 9.51
CA PRO A 79 21.25 8.39 9.01
C PRO A 79 21.36 7.98 7.53
N TRP A 80 20.25 7.53 6.92
CA TRP A 80 20.19 7.12 5.53
C TRP A 80 19.65 8.22 4.63
N ARG A 81 20.29 8.42 3.48
CA ARG A 81 19.82 9.35 2.43
C ARG A 81 20.10 8.81 1.04
N VAL A 82 19.37 9.37 0.07
CA VAL A 82 19.58 9.10 -1.35
C VAL A 82 20.47 10.17 -1.95
N MET A 83 21.38 9.76 -2.83
CA MET A 83 22.21 10.62 -3.65
C MET A 83 22.04 10.24 -5.14
N GLY A 84 22.49 11.10 -6.04
CA GLY A 84 22.46 10.86 -7.48
C GLY A 84 21.23 11.44 -8.18
N GLU A 85 21.03 11.00 -9.41
CA GLU A 85 20.02 11.54 -10.33
C GLU A 85 19.61 10.48 -11.36
N ALA A 86 18.42 10.62 -11.96
CA ALA A 86 17.84 9.58 -12.80
C ALA A 86 18.75 9.12 -13.95
N GLU A 87 19.47 10.03 -14.60
CA GLU A 87 20.36 9.73 -15.73
C GLU A 87 21.62 8.96 -15.34
N ARG A 88 22.11 9.14 -14.10
CA ARG A 88 23.36 8.53 -13.61
C ARG A 88 23.12 7.38 -12.63
N GLY A 89 21.89 7.20 -12.19
CA GLY A 89 21.52 6.27 -11.15
C GLY A 89 21.49 6.91 -9.77
N TYR A 90 20.86 6.19 -8.84
CA TYR A 90 20.73 6.60 -7.45
C TYR A 90 21.55 5.69 -6.55
N THR A 91 22.12 6.28 -5.49
CA THR A 91 22.80 5.52 -4.43
C THR A 91 22.16 5.79 -3.08
N LEU A 92 22.08 4.76 -2.26
CA LEU A 92 21.73 4.85 -0.85
C LEU A 92 23.02 4.97 -0.03
N VAL A 93 23.07 5.96 0.85
CA VAL A 93 24.27 6.30 1.62
C VAL A 93 23.93 6.41 3.11
N HIS A 94 24.80 5.87 3.97
CA HIS A 94 24.74 6.03 5.42
C HIS A 94 25.72 7.10 5.90
N ASP A 95 25.30 7.97 6.82
CA ASP A 95 26.12 9.10 7.29
C ASP A 95 27.45 8.70 7.95
N SER A 96 27.51 7.52 8.58
CA SER A 96 28.73 7.01 9.23
C SER A 96 29.48 5.94 8.42
N GLY A 97 29.01 5.61 7.22
CA GLY A 97 29.65 4.60 6.37
C GLY A 97 30.85 5.17 5.61
N PRO A 98 31.91 4.37 5.34
CA PRO A 98 32.88 4.73 4.32
C PRO A 98 32.19 4.90 2.96
N GLN A 99 32.71 5.77 2.10
CA GLN A 99 32.14 6.05 0.78
C GLN A 99 32.08 4.81 -0.16
N THR A 100 32.76 3.72 0.22
CA THR A 100 32.71 2.43 -0.45
C THR A 100 31.45 1.60 -0.14
N ASP A 101 30.65 2.03 0.86
CA ASP A 101 29.42 1.36 1.28
C ASP A 101 28.17 2.01 0.64
N GLU A 102 28.35 2.81 -0.42
CA GLU A 102 27.26 3.32 -1.24
C GLU A 102 26.60 2.16 -2.00
N LEU A 103 25.28 2.04 -1.87
CA LEU A 103 24.52 0.96 -2.49
C LEU A 103 23.73 1.49 -3.68
N SER A 104 23.95 0.92 -4.86
CA SER A 104 23.12 1.20 -6.04
C SER A 104 21.66 0.86 -5.74
N ILE A 105 20.75 1.80 -6.04
CA ILE A 105 19.32 1.59 -5.92
C ILE A 105 18.59 2.05 -7.18
N THR A 106 17.43 1.46 -7.40
CA THR A 106 16.44 1.96 -8.34
C THR A 106 15.12 2.17 -7.63
N PHE A 107 14.29 3.09 -8.12
CA PHE A 107 12.91 3.21 -7.66
C PHE A 107 11.97 2.43 -8.57
N GLU A 108 10.90 1.90 -8.00
CA GLU A 108 9.85 1.30 -8.82
C GLU A 108 9.28 2.39 -9.75
N PRO A 109 9.25 2.17 -11.08
CA PRO A 109 8.87 3.21 -12.02
C PRO A 109 7.38 3.54 -11.90
N LEU A 110 7.01 4.75 -12.34
CA LEU A 110 5.60 5.12 -12.52
C LEU A 110 5.03 4.37 -13.74
N PRO A 111 4.08 3.45 -13.57
CA PRO A 111 3.43 2.76 -14.69
C PRO A 111 2.59 3.72 -15.53
N GLY A 112 2.57 3.52 -16.85
CA GLY A 112 1.87 4.41 -17.78
C GLY A 112 0.38 4.57 -17.46
N TRP A 113 -0.29 3.45 -17.15
CA TRP A 113 -1.73 3.41 -16.84
C TRP A 113 -2.12 4.33 -15.68
N MET A 114 -1.21 4.63 -14.75
CA MET A 114 -1.51 5.46 -13.58
C MET A 114 -1.76 6.93 -13.93
N THR A 115 -1.24 7.38 -15.08
CA THR A 115 -1.44 8.73 -15.61
C THR A 115 -2.65 8.84 -16.54
N GLU A 116 -3.29 7.70 -16.83
CA GLU A 116 -4.45 7.64 -17.72
C GLU A 116 -5.78 7.80 -16.98
N LYS A 117 -6.83 7.95 -17.77
CA LYS A 117 -8.21 8.04 -17.31
C LYS A 117 -8.99 6.81 -17.74
N THR A 118 -9.96 6.43 -16.92
CA THR A 118 -10.98 5.45 -17.30
C THR A 118 -11.86 6.00 -18.42
N LEU A 119 -12.68 5.14 -19.04
CA LEU A 119 -13.61 5.52 -20.11
C LEU A 119 -14.57 6.65 -19.73
N ASP A 120 -14.94 6.74 -18.45
CA ASP A 120 -15.79 7.82 -17.91
C ASP A 120 -15.00 9.07 -17.46
N GLY A 121 -13.71 9.14 -17.77
CA GLY A 121 -12.84 10.29 -17.51
C GLY A 121 -12.25 10.36 -16.09
N PHE A 122 -12.44 9.32 -15.27
CA PHE A 122 -11.95 9.25 -13.90
C PHE A 122 -10.46 8.86 -13.85
N ASP A 123 -9.69 9.41 -12.91
CA ASP A 123 -8.25 9.12 -12.84
C ASP A 123 -8.00 7.67 -12.40
N LYS A 124 -7.25 6.90 -13.20
CA LYS A 124 -6.98 5.48 -12.89
C LYS A 124 -6.20 5.32 -11.58
N SER A 125 -5.31 6.27 -11.25
CA SER A 125 -4.60 6.33 -9.96
C SER A 125 -5.51 6.39 -8.73
N ARG A 126 -6.79 6.72 -8.90
CA ARG A 126 -7.79 6.83 -7.83
C ARG A 126 -8.83 5.71 -7.88
N ALA A 127 -8.69 4.74 -8.77
CA ALA A 127 -9.68 3.69 -9.01
C ALA A 127 -9.54 2.48 -8.06
N GLY A 128 -8.72 2.57 -7.02
CA GLY A 128 -8.55 1.52 -6.03
C GLY A 128 -7.65 0.36 -6.47
N VAL A 129 -6.76 0.60 -7.43
CA VAL A 129 -5.72 -0.35 -7.86
C VAL A 129 -4.36 0.27 -7.61
N SER A 130 -3.46 -0.50 -7.01
CA SER A 130 -2.09 -0.08 -6.77
C SER A 130 -1.11 -1.24 -6.82
N LEU A 131 0.20 -0.97 -6.80
CA LEU A 131 1.24 -1.99 -6.91
C LEU A 131 2.15 -2.01 -5.69
N HIS A 132 2.55 -3.21 -5.28
CA HIS A 132 3.62 -3.49 -4.33
C HIS A 132 4.59 -4.49 -4.97
N GLY A 133 5.45 -3.98 -5.87
CA GLY A 133 6.25 -4.84 -6.75
C GLY A 133 5.35 -5.57 -7.75
N ASP A 134 5.46 -6.90 -7.83
CA ASP A 134 4.63 -7.74 -8.69
C ASP A 134 3.27 -8.13 -8.08
N MET A 135 2.91 -7.51 -6.95
CA MET A 135 1.59 -7.62 -6.32
C MET A 135 0.70 -6.44 -6.71
N ALA A 136 -0.50 -6.70 -7.22
CA ALA A 136 -1.54 -5.67 -7.27
C ALA A 136 -2.39 -5.68 -6.00
N VAL A 137 -2.60 -4.52 -5.41
CA VAL A 137 -3.45 -4.33 -4.23
C VAL A 137 -4.75 -3.65 -4.65
N ILE A 138 -5.87 -4.32 -4.39
CA ILE A 138 -7.21 -3.81 -4.67
C ILE A 138 -7.82 -3.26 -3.39
N ASN A 139 -8.11 -1.97 -3.39
CA ASN A 139 -8.71 -1.26 -2.26
C ASN A 139 -9.71 -0.20 -2.72
N VAL A 140 -10.96 -0.60 -2.83
CA VAL A 140 -12.08 0.26 -3.25
C VAL A 140 -12.96 0.71 -2.08
N ALA A 141 -12.64 0.31 -0.85
CA ALA A 141 -13.35 0.69 0.37
C ALA A 141 -12.38 0.96 1.53
N PRO A 142 -11.49 1.96 1.43
CA PRO A 142 -10.46 2.18 2.44
C PRO A 142 -10.96 2.79 3.76
N GLY A 143 -12.22 3.19 3.89
CA GLY A 143 -12.78 3.67 5.16
C GLY A 143 -13.00 2.52 6.15
N CYS A 144 -12.57 2.69 7.39
CA CYS A 144 -12.73 1.69 8.45
C CYS A 144 -13.66 2.22 9.55
N ASP A 145 -14.75 1.51 9.80
CA ASP A 145 -15.82 1.95 10.71
C ASP A 145 -15.40 1.80 12.19
N TYR A 146 -14.38 0.99 12.49
CA TYR A 146 -13.77 0.92 13.83
C TYR A 146 -13.24 2.27 14.33
N PHE A 147 -12.99 3.24 13.44
CA PHE A 147 -12.64 4.62 13.83
C PHE A 147 -13.83 5.44 14.36
N LEU A 148 -15.06 4.99 14.09
CA LEU A 148 -16.31 5.62 14.52
C LEU A 148 -16.88 4.95 15.77
N GLU A 149 -16.51 3.69 16.00
CA GLU A 149 -17.07 2.88 17.09
C GLU A 149 -16.31 2.99 18.41
N LYS A 150 -17.06 2.69 19.48
CA LYS A 150 -16.58 2.57 20.85
C LYS A 150 -17.13 1.30 21.50
N ASP A 151 -16.39 0.71 22.44
CA ASP A 151 -16.91 -0.34 23.30
C ASP A 151 -17.89 0.19 24.36
N ASN A 152 -18.44 -0.71 25.18
CA ASN A 152 -19.38 -0.39 26.26
C ASN A 152 -18.79 0.55 27.32
N ASP A 153 -17.47 0.65 27.42
CA ASP A 153 -16.75 1.54 28.34
C ASP A 153 -16.37 2.88 27.67
N GLY A 154 -16.79 3.10 26.41
CA GLY A 154 -16.50 4.30 25.65
C GLY A 154 -15.08 4.36 25.05
N ARG A 155 -14.31 3.26 25.10
CA ARG A 155 -12.97 3.17 24.50
C ARG A 155 -13.12 2.96 22.99
N SER A 156 -12.31 3.68 22.21
CA SER A 156 -12.33 3.56 20.75
C SER A 156 -11.89 2.16 20.32
N LEU A 157 -12.59 1.58 19.34
CA LEU A 157 -12.24 0.28 18.78
C LEU A 157 -11.13 0.36 17.72
N ARG A 158 -10.62 1.56 17.40
CA ARG A 158 -9.60 1.73 16.36
C ARG A 158 -8.28 1.05 16.77
N CYS A 159 -7.67 0.35 15.83
CA CYS A 159 -6.30 -0.13 15.98
C CYS A 159 -5.33 1.06 16.05
N THR A 160 -4.49 1.13 17.08
CA THR A 160 -3.58 2.26 17.33
C THR A 160 -2.44 2.38 16.30
N PHE A 161 -2.09 1.27 15.66
CA PHE A 161 -1.07 1.19 14.60
C PHE A 161 -1.64 1.42 13.20
N CYS A 162 -2.97 1.43 13.04
CA CYS A 162 -3.59 1.38 11.73
C CYS A 162 -3.55 2.74 11.05
N ALA A 163 -3.13 2.73 9.79
CA ALA A 163 -2.93 3.92 8.99
C ALA A 163 -4.11 4.19 8.03
N TYR A 164 -5.17 3.36 8.09
CA TYR A 164 -6.49 3.71 7.59
C TYR A 164 -7.11 4.86 8.40
N GLY A 165 -8.32 5.24 8.05
CA GLY A 165 -9.10 6.18 8.84
C GLY A 165 -10.60 5.91 8.68
N ALA A 166 -11.40 6.68 9.41
CA ALA A 166 -12.84 6.70 9.19
C ALA A 166 -13.17 7.08 7.74
N PRO A 167 -14.30 6.58 7.18
CA PRO A 167 -14.83 7.10 5.94
C PRO A 167 -14.92 8.64 5.97
N ASN A 168 -14.28 9.31 5.01
CA ASN A 168 -14.16 10.77 4.98
C ASN A 168 -14.06 11.31 3.54
N GLU A 169 -13.99 12.63 3.39
CA GLU A 169 -13.98 13.31 2.09
C GLU A 169 -12.85 12.83 1.15
N ARG A 170 -11.68 12.44 1.68
CA ARG A 170 -10.55 11.98 0.87
C ARG A 170 -10.87 10.73 0.07
N ILE A 171 -11.77 9.91 0.58
CA ILE A 171 -12.17 8.63 -0.04
C ILE A 171 -13.59 8.67 -0.63
N SER A 172 -14.23 9.85 -0.60
CA SER A 172 -15.61 10.04 -1.08
C SER A 172 -15.85 9.58 -2.52
N HIS A 173 -14.82 9.64 -3.36
CA HIS A 173 -14.84 9.20 -4.76
C HIS A 173 -15.11 7.69 -4.95
N PHE A 174 -14.90 6.87 -3.92
CA PHE A 174 -15.30 5.46 -3.92
C PHE A 174 -16.80 5.27 -3.63
N GLY A 175 -17.48 6.30 -3.15
CA GLY A 175 -18.89 6.23 -2.72
C GLY A 175 -19.11 5.35 -1.49
N GLN A 176 -18.06 5.04 -0.73
CA GLN A 176 -18.15 4.26 0.49
C GLN A 176 -18.92 5.02 1.58
N GLN A 177 -19.85 4.32 2.23
CA GLN A 177 -20.64 4.85 3.35
C GLN A 177 -20.38 4.02 4.62
N ALA A 178 -20.32 4.68 5.77
CA ALA A 178 -20.19 4.02 7.06
C ALA A 178 -21.40 3.09 7.29
N GLY A 179 -21.14 1.92 7.87
CA GLY A 179 -22.14 0.88 8.16
C GLY A 179 -22.66 0.13 6.93
N HIS A 180 -22.20 0.45 5.71
CA HIS A 180 -22.72 -0.14 4.48
C HIS A 180 -21.64 -0.94 3.74
N PRO A 181 -21.88 -2.21 3.41
CA PRO A 181 -20.87 -3.03 2.73
C PRO A 181 -20.77 -2.72 1.23
N ALA A 182 -21.89 -2.32 0.63
CA ALA A 182 -22.01 -2.09 -0.81
C ALA A 182 -21.28 -0.82 -1.25
N LEU A 183 -20.79 -0.85 -2.49
CA LEU A 183 -20.21 0.30 -3.19
C LEU A 183 -20.99 0.55 -4.48
N PRO A 184 -20.97 1.79 -5.03
CA PRO A 184 -21.57 2.07 -6.32
C PRO A 184 -21.00 1.18 -7.43
N ALA A 185 -21.85 0.76 -8.37
CA ALA A 185 -21.43 -0.06 -9.52
C ALA A 185 -20.30 0.59 -10.34
N GLN A 186 -20.29 1.92 -10.41
CA GLN A 186 -19.25 2.70 -11.08
C GLN A 186 -17.88 2.54 -10.43
N THR A 187 -17.82 2.38 -9.10
CA THR A 187 -16.56 2.12 -8.39
C THR A 187 -15.92 0.81 -8.85
N TYR A 188 -16.72 -0.26 -8.97
CA TYR A 188 -16.24 -1.53 -9.50
C TYR A 188 -15.89 -1.44 -10.99
N ALA A 189 -16.64 -0.68 -11.79
CA ALA A 189 -16.34 -0.51 -13.21
C ALA A 189 -14.97 0.14 -13.44
N ARG A 190 -14.69 1.23 -12.73
CA ARG A 190 -13.39 1.92 -12.78
C ARG A 190 -12.25 1.02 -12.29
N MET A 191 -12.45 0.32 -11.17
CA MET A 191 -11.46 -0.62 -10.65
C MET A 191 -11.12 -1.71 -11.67
N ARG A 192 -12.14 -2.32 -12.31
CA ARG A 192 -11.94 -3.37 -13.31
C ARG A 192 -11.19 -2.89 -14.54
N GLU A 193 -11.54 -1.71 -15.05
CA GLU A 193 -10.84 -1.11 -16.18
C GLU A 193 -9.36 -0.85 -15.84
N THR A 194 -9.10 -0.23 -14.69
CA THR A 194 -7.73 0.01 -14.23
C THR A 194 -6.96 -1.29 -14.00
N LEU A 195 -7.59 -2.30 -13.39
CA LEU A 195 -6.95 -3.60 -13.15
C LEU A 195 -6.63 -4.32 -14.45
N HIS A 196 -7.53 -4.25 -15.45
CA HIS A 196 -7.27 -4.80 -16.77
C HIS A 196 -5.99 -4.23 -17.38
N ASP A 197 -5.83 -2.91 -17.36
CA ASP A 197 -4.69 -2.24 -17.96
C ASP A 197 -3.41 -2.46 -17.14
N ALA A 198 -3.51 -2.49 -15.82
CA ALA A 198 -2.39 -2.84 -14.96
C ALA A 198 -1.90 -4.28 -15.20
N ILE A 199 -2.81 -5.23 -15.50
CA ILE A 199 -2.45 -6.60 -15.88
C ILE A 199 -1.82 -6.63 -17.28
N ALA A 200 -2.35 -5.85 -18.22
CA ALA A 200 -1.83 -5.77 -19.58
C ALA A 200 -0.38 -5.23 -19.63
N ASP A 201 0.00 -4.40 -18.66
CA ASP A 201 1.37 -3.91 -18.46
C ASP A 201 2.37 -5.03 -18.07
N GLY A 202 1.89 -6.22 -17.70
CA GLY A 202 2.69 -7.46 -17.73
C GLY A 202 3.52 -7.79 -16.48
N HIS A 203 3.37 -7.04 -15.39
CA HIS A 203 4.21 -7.20 -14.19
C HIS A 203 3.52 -7.86 -13.00
N ILE A 204 2.19 -8.01 -13.02
CA ILE A 204 1.41 -8.55 -11.90
C ILE A 204 1.45 -10.08 -11.89
N ARG A 205 1.86 -10.66 -10.76
CA ARG A 205 1.88 -12.11 -10.52
C ARG A 205 0.90 -12.58 -9.48
N HIS A 206 0.40 -11.68 -8.63
CA HIS A 206 -0.60 -12.00 -7.61
C HIS A 206 -1.38 -10.74 -7.21
N ILE A 207 -2.59 -10.94 -6.69
CA ILE A 207 -3.51 -9.87 -6.30
C ILE A 207 -3.87 -10.02 -4.83
N TYR A 208 -3.87 -8.91 -4.11
CA TYR A 208 -4.24 -8.85 -2.70
C TYR A 208 -5.43 -7.91 -2.48
N LEU A 209 -6.53 -8.45 -1.94
CA LEU A 209 -7.74 -7.70 -1.65
C LEU A 209 -7.65 -7.13 -0.23
N VAL A 210 -7.89 -5.84 -0.07
CA VAL A 210 -7.98 -5.18 1.23
C VAL A 210 -9.13 -4.19 1.25
N ALA A 211 -9.67 -3.93 2.44
CA ALA A 211 -10.64 -2.89 2.68
C ALA A 211 -10.52 -2.43 4.15
N GLY A 212 -11.10 -1.28 4.48
CA GLY A 212 -11.38 -0.95 5.86
C GLY A 212 -12.50 -1.85 6.41
N SER A 213 -12.38 -2.21 7.69
CA SER A 213 -13.26 -3.17 8.35
C SER A 213 -14.61 -2.57 8.76
N LEU A 214 -15.61 -3.44 8.91
CA LEU A 214 -16.89 -3.11 9.53
C LEU A 214 -17.04 -3.89 10.86
N PRO A 215 -17.61 -3.28 11.90
CA PRO A 215 -17.91 -3.97 13.15
C PRO A 215 -18.84 -5.17 12.98
N ASP A 216 -19.76 -5.09 12.00
CA ASP A 216 -20.56 -6.24 11.58
C ASP A 216 -19.76 -7.07 10.55
N TRP A 217 -19.25 -8.20 11.01
CA TRP A 217 -18.41 -9.08 10.20
C TRP A 217 -19.17 -9.78 9.08
N GLN A 218 -20.50 -9.88 9.14
CA GLN A 218 -21.28 -10.38 8.01
C GLN A 218 -21.26 -9.37 6.87
N LEU A 219 -21.46 -8.09 7.18
CA LEU A 219 -21.35 -7.01 6.20
C LEU A 219 -19.92 -6.91 5.66
N GLU A 220 -18.89 -7.07 6.49
CA GLU A 220 -17.50 -7.11 6.02
C GLU A 220 -17.28 -8.25 5.02
N GLY A 221 -17.80 -9.44 5.31
CA GLY A 221 -17.74 -10.57 4.38
C GLY A 221 -18.46 -10.30 3.06
N ASP A 222 -19.66 -9.70 3.10
CA ASP A 222 -20.41 -9.33 1.89
C ASP A 222 -19.66 -8.31 1.01
N ARG A 223 -18.93 -7.38 1.63
CA ARG A 223 -18.04 -6.45 0.92
C ARG A 223 -16.92 -7.20 0.21
N PHE A 224 -16.20 -8.08 0.90
CA PHE A 224 -15.11 -8.85 0.29
C PHE A 224 -15.58 -9.77 -0.83
N LEU A 225 -16.75 -10.41 -0.68
CA LEU A 225 -17.36 -11.19 -1.76
C LEU A 225 -17.64 -10.34 -3.01
N SER A 226 -18.17 -9.12 -2.82
CA SER A 226 -18.45 -8.20 -3.92
C SER A 226 -17.18 -7.75 -4.64
N ILE A 227 -16.13 -7.43 -3.88
CA ILE A 227 -14.81 -7.07 -4.42
C ILE A 227 -14.20 -8.25 -5.18
N ALA A 228 -14.18 -9.45 -4.58
CA ALA A 228 -13.56 -10.62 -5.18
C ALA A 228 -14.25 -11.05 -6.48
N ARG A 229 -15.59 -11.02 -6.54
CA ARG A 229 -16.35 -11.23 -7.78
C ARG A 229 -15.96 -10.23 -8.88
N ALA A 230 -15.90 -8.94 -8.55
CA ALA A 230 -15.53 -7.91 -9.51
C ALA A 230 -14.08 -8.09 -10.03
N VAL A 231 -13.16 -8.55 -9.18
CA VAL A 231 -11.78 -8.88 -9.59
C VAL A 231 -11.77 -10.10 -10.53
N GLN A 232 -12.55 -11.14 -10.23
CA GLN A 232 -12.61 -12.34 -11.07
C GLN A 232 -13.23 -12.10 -12.46
N GLU A 233 -14.09 -11.10 -12.63
CA GLU A 233 -14.57 -10.68 -13.95
C GLU A 233 -13.42 -10.27 -14.90
N VAL A 234 -12.31 -9.76 -14.36
CA VAL A 234 -11.13 -9.32 -15.12
C VAL A 234 -10.08 -10.42 -15.21
N VAL A 235 -9.73 -10.99 -14.05
CA VAL A 235 -8.60 -11.92 -13.92
C VAL A 235 -8.93 -13.29 -14.49
N LYS A 236 -10.19 -13.72 -14.35
CA LYS A 236 -10.69 -15.02 -14.82
C LYS A 236 -9.82 -16.18 -14.31
N HIS A 237 -9.48 -16.15 -13.03
CA HIS A 237 -8.66 -17.17 -12.35
C HIS A 237 -7.25 -17.38 -12.93
N ARG A 238 -6.72 -16.44 -13.72
CA ARG A 238 -5.37 -16.54 -14.31
C ARG A 238 -4.25 -16.05 -13.39
N ILE A 239 -4.59 -15.27 -12.35
CA ILE A 239 -3.64 -14.69 -11.40
C ILE A 239 -4.15 -15.03 -9.99
N PRO A 240 -3.30 -15.57 -9.10
CA PRO A 240 -3.68 -15.87 -7.74
C PRO A 240 -4.22 -14.63 -7.00
N VAL A 241 -5.33 -14.80 -6.27
CA VAL A 241 -6.00 -13.75 -5.49
C VAL A 241 -6.03 -14.14 -4.02
N ALA A 242 -5.49 -13.28 -3.14
CA ALA A 242 -5.56 -13.46 -1.70
C ALA A 242 -6.45 -12.40 -1.04
N CYS A 243 -7.26 -12.81 -0.07
CA CYS A 243 -8.17 -11.94 0.68
C CYS A 243 -7.54 -11.54 2.02
N GLY A 244 -7.11 -10.28 2.16
CA GLY A 244 -6.62 -9.70 3.40
C GLY A 244 -7.72 -9.03 4.20
N SER A 245 -8.51 -9.82 4.93
CA SER A 245 -9.68 -9.38 5.69
C SER A 245 -9.49 -9.51 7.20
N GLY A 246 -10.43 -8.97 7.99
CA GLY A 246 -10.64 -9.46 9.36
C GLY A 246 -11.04 -10.95 9.38
N ALA A 247 -11.22 -11.51 10.57
CA ALA A 247 -11.68 -12.89 10.75
C ALA A 247 -13.15 -13.05 10.32
N LEU A 248 -13.39 -13.25 9.03
CA LEU A 248 -14.73 -13.31 8.45
C LEU A 248 -15.54 -14.51 8.98
N PRO A 249 -16.88 -14.41 9.02
CA PRO A 249 -17.73 -15.51 9.44
C PRO A 249 -17.55 -16.75 8.54
N PRO A 250 -17.63 -17.98 9.09
CA PRO A 250 -17.43 -19.21 8.31
C PRO A 250 -18.30 -19.33 7.06
N ALA A 251 -19.54 -18.83 7.10
CA ALA A 251 -20.44 -18.83 5.94
C ALA A 251 -19.90 -17.97 4.78
N GLN A 252 -19.25 -16.85 5.08
CA GLN A 252 -18.67 -15.98 4.05
C GLN A 252 -17.37 -16.58 3.48
N LEU A 253 -16.56 -17.22 4.34
CA LEU A 253 -15.39 -17.99 3.91
C LEU A 253 -15.78 -19.16 3.01
N GLN A 254 -16.85 -19.88 3.36
CA GLN A 254 -17.38 -20.97 2.54
C GLN A 254 -17.82 -20.46 1.17
N ARG A 255 -18.48 -19.31 1.09
CA ARG A 255 -18.86 -18.69 -0.21
C ARG A 255 -17.66 -18.27 -1.03
N LEU A 256 -16.64 -17.67 -0.42
CA LEU A 256 -15.38 -17.33 -1.10
C LEU A 256 -14.73 -18.57 -1.73
N PHE A 257 -14.78 -19.70 -1.01
CA PHE A 257 -14.26 -20.99 -1.47
C PHE A 257 -15.13 -21.63 -2.56
N ASP A 258 -16.43 -21.77 -2.33
CA ASP A 258 -17.38 -22.44 -3.24
C ASP A 258 -17.45 -21.74 -4.60
N GLU A 259 -17.39 -20.40 -4.60
CA GLU A 259 -17.38 -19.58 -5.81
C GLU A 259 -15.97 -19.43 -6.42
N GLN A 260 -14.94 -20.05 -5.82
CA GLN A 260 -13.54 -20.00 -6.27
C GLN A 260 -13.01 -18.58 -6.47
N LEU A 261 -13.42 -17.66 -5.57
CA LEU A 261 -13.15 -16.24 -5.73
C LEU A 261 -11.71 -15.87 -5.34
N VAL A 262 -11.12 -16.62 -4.42
CA VAL A 262 -9.77 -16.39 -3.89
C VAL A 262 -9.03 -17.72 -3.67
N ASP A 263 -7.71 -17.69 -3.80
CA ASP A 263 -6.81 -18.82 -3.59
C ASP A 263 -6.33 -18.90 -2.13
N ALA A 264 -6.36 -17.78 -1.42
CA ALA A 264 -5.97 -17.70 -0.01
C ALA A 264 -6.76 -16.65 0.75
N VAL A 265 -6.90 -16.86 2.06
CA VAL A 265 -7.42 -15.87 3.00
C VAL A 265 -6.34 -15.61 4.05
N CYS A 266 -6.06 -14.34 4.31
CA CYS A 266 -5.02 -13.88 5.21
C CYS A 266 -5.68 -13.03 6.30
N PHE A 267 -5.72 -13.56 7.52
CA PHE A 267 -6.15 -12.82 8.71
C PHE A 267 -4.93 -12.22 9.38
N ASN A 268 -4.81 -10.89 9.34
CA ASN A 268 -3.72 -10.23 10.02
C ASN A 268 -3.96 -10.24 11.53
N LEU A 269 -3.13 -11.00 12.26
CA LEU A 269 -3.13 -10.98 13.73
C LEU A 269 -2.51 -9.68 14.28
N GLU A 270 -1.58 -9.10 13.53
CA GLU A 270 -0.80 -7.88 13.81
C GLU A 270 0.11 -7.98 15.06
N VAL A 271 -0.39 -8.46 16.19
CA VAL A 271 0.35 -8.63 17.45
C VAL A 271 0.12 -10.05 18.00
N TRP A 272 1.21 -10.72 18.38
CA TRP A 272 1.20 -12.12 18.86
C TRP A 272 0.95 -12.27 20.37
N SER A 273 0.44 -11.23 21.04
CA SER A 273 0.20 -11.24 22.48
C SER A 273 -0.92 -10.26 22.85
N GLU A 274 -1.84 -10.70 23.70
CA GLU A 274 -2.67 -9.78 24.49
C GLU A 274 -1.76 -9.08 25.52
N PRO A 275 -1.81 -7.75 25.67
CA PRO A 275 -1.13 -7.06 26.78
C PRO A 275 -1.72 -7.42 28.15
#